data_AF-A0A7Y4U654-F1
#
_entry.id   AF-A0A7Y4U654-F1
#
_cell.length_a   1.000
_cell.length_b   1.000
_cell.length_c   1.000
_cell.angle_alpha   90.00
_cell.angle_beta   90.00
_cell.angle_gamma   90.00
#
_symmetry.space_group_name_H-M   'P 1'
#
loop_
_entity.id
_entity.type
_entity.pdbx_description
1 polymer ?
#
loop_
_entity_poly.entity_id
_entity_poly.type
_entity_poly.pdbx_seq_one_letter_code
_entity_poly.pdbx_strand_id
1 'polypeptide(L)' 'MPSEQDIRRNMQVVGNAIAQQRLEGLEPSSALVADLERVARGEISIDHVIENIKQRFRHAEIREPRPLS' A
#
# COMPACT_ATOMS: atom_id res chain seq x y z
N MET A 1 10.46 -14.95 9.98
CA MET A 1 9.00 -14.87 9.76
C MET A 1 8.35 -14.47 11.07
N PRO A 2 7.45 -13.48 11.09
CA PRO A 2 6.74 -13.05 12.29
C PRO A 2 5.87 -14.17 12.87
N SER A 3 5.61 -14.13 14.19
CA SER A 3 4.66 -15.06 14.82
C SER A 3 3.22 -14.73 14.41
N GLU A 4 2.28 -15.65 14.61
CA GLU A 4 0.85 -15.37 14.38
C GLU A 4 0.32 -14.20 15.23
N GLN A 5 0.87 -14.01 16.44
CA GLN A 5 0.53 -12.88 17.28
C GLN A 5 1.07 -11.58 16.70
N ASP A 6 2.30 -11.59 16.19
CA ASP A 6 2.89 -10.43 15.51
C ASP A 6 2.10 -10.07 14.25
N ILE A 7 1.71 -11.07 13.44
CA ILE A 7 0.90 -10.84 12.23
C ILE A 7 -0.45 -10.21 12.60
N ARG A 8 -1.16 -10.73 13.61
CA ARG A 8 -2.43 -10.14 14.06
C ARG A 8 -2.26 -8.70 14.52
N ARG A 9 -1.21 -8.42 15.31
CA ARG A 9 -0.90 -7.06 15.79
C ARG A 9 -0.59 -6.13 14.62
N ASN A 10 0.22 -6.58 13.67
CA ASN A 10 0.60 -5.78 12.51
C ASN A 10 -0.61 -5.50 11.60
N MET A 11 -1.49 -6.47 11.40
CA MET A 11 -2.74 -6.28 10.64
C MET A 11 -3.64 -5.22 11.29
N GLN A 12 -3.70 -5.17 12.63
CA GLN A 12 -4.42 -4.10 13.34
C GLN A 12 -3.78 -2.73 13.12
N VAL A 13 -2.44 -2.65 13.15
CA VAL A 13 -1.71 -1.40 12.85
C VAL A 13 -2.00 -0.92 11.43
N VAL A 14 -1.98 -1.83 10.45
CA VAL A 14 -2.35 -1.51 9.05
C VAL A 14 -3.79 -1.02 8.96
N GLY A 15 -4.73 -1.70 9.61
CA GLY A 15 -6.14 -1.28 9.65
C GLY A 15 -6.33 0.12 10.24
N ASN A 16 -5.63 0.44 11.33
CA ASN A 16 -5.66 1.77 11.94
C ASN A 16 -5.09 2.85 11.02
N ALA A 17 -3.98 2.57 10.33
CA ALA A 17 -3.39 3.51 9.37
C ALA A 17 -4.33 3.81 8.20
N ILE A 18 -5.00 2.79 7.65
CA ILE A 18 -5.99 2.94 6.58
C ILE A 18 -7.20 3.75 7.09
N ALA A 19 -7.69 3.45 8.29
CA ALA A 19 -8.80 4.19 8.89
C ALA A 19 -8.45 5.67 9.09
N GLN A 20 -7.22 5.98 9.52
CA GLN A 20 -6.77 7.37 9.66
C GLN A 20 -6.83 8.13 8.33
N GLN A 21 -6.35 7.54 7.23
CA GLN A 21 -6.41 8.16 5.90
C GLN A 21 -7.86 8.43 5.47
N ARG A 22 -8.78 7.48 5.73
CA ARG A 22 -10.20 7.66 5.44
C ARG A 22 -10.84 8.79 6.25
N LEU A 23 -10.46 8.96 7.50
CA LEU A 23 -10.91 10.09 8.33
C LEU A 23 -10.44 11.44 7.77
N GLU A 24 -9.29 11.46 7.08
CA GLU A 24 -8.77 12.64 6.37
C GLU A 24 -9.42 12.82 4.98
N GLY A 25 -10.38 11.98 4.59
CA GLY A 25 -11.05 12.02 3.29
C GLY A 25 -10.24 11.38 2.15
N LEU A 26 -9.16 10.65 2.47
CA LEU A 26 -8.32 9.95 1.52
C LEU A 26 -8.71 8.47 1.46
N GLU A 27 -8.84 7.91 0.25
CA GLU A 27 -9.01 6.47 0.06
C GLU A 27 -7.72 5.86 -0.50
N PRO A 28 -6.97 5.08 0.30
CA PRO A 28 -5.81 4.36 -0.19
C PRO A 28 -6.18 3.40 -1.32
N SER A 29 -5.31 3.28 -2.33
CA SER A 29 -5.56 2.34 -3.42
C SER A 29 -5.55 0.89 -2.94
N SER A 30 -6.37 0.03 -3.57
CA SER A 30 -6.42 -1.41 -3.23
C SER A 30 -5.05 -2.10 -3.36
N ALA A 31 -4.22 -1.66 -4.30
CA ALA A 31 -2.86 -2.17 -4.48
C ALA A 31 -1.93 -1.78 -3.32
N LEU A 32 -2.09 -0.57 -2.75
CA LEU A 32 -1.35 -0.16 -1.56
C LEU A 32 -1.79 -0.96 -0.33
N VAL A 33 -3.09 -1.14 -0.15
CA VAL A 33 -3.64 -1.94 0.96
C VAL A 33 -3.07 -3.37 0.92
N ALA A 34 -3.12 -4.01 -0.24
CA ALA A 34 -2.58 -5.36 -0.41
C ALA A 34 -1.09 -5.45 -0.06
N ASP A 35 -0.27 -4.48 -0.47
CA ASP A 35 1.15 -4.45 -0.12
C ASP A 35 1.37 -4.28 1.39
N LEU A 36 0.59 -3.42 2.06
CA LEU A 36 0.69 -3.24 3.52
C LEU A 36 0.30 -4.50 4.29
N GLU A 37 -0.70 -5.26 3.82
CA GLU A 37 -1.03 -6.55 4.44
C GLU A 37 0.10 -7.57 4.27
N ARG A 38 0.79 -7.57 3.12
CA ARG A 38 1.97 -8.43 2.88
C ARG A 38 3.13 -8.04 3.80
N VAL A 39 3.31 -6.74 4.09
CA VAL A 39 4.25 -6.28 5.14
C VAL A 39 3.85 -6.82 6.50
N ALA A 40 2.55 -6.75 6.86
CA ALA A 40 2.07 -7.25 8.15
C ALA A 40 2.31 -8.76 8.32
N ARG A 41 2.23 -9.54 7.23
CA ARG A 41 2.56 -10.98 7.18
C ARG A 41 4.07 -11.27 7.11
N GLY A 42 4.90 -10.24 6.93
CA GLY A 42 6.35 -10.38 6.79
C GLY A 42 6.82 -10.91 5.44
N GLU A 43 5.98 -10.83 4.41
CA GLU A 43 6.27 -11.32 3.05
C GLU A 43 7.13 -10.35 2.24
N ILE A 44 6.98 -9.04 2.51
CA ILE A 44 7.78 -7.96 1.88
C ILE A 44 8.16 -6.92 2.94
N SER A 45 9.23 -6.16 2.68
CA SER A 45 9.61 -5.02 3.51
C SER A 45 8.80 -3.77 3.13
N ILE A 46 8.76 -2.77 4.02
CA ILE A 46 8.15 -1.48 3.70
C ILE A 46 8.87 -0.78 2.53
N ASP A 47 10.18 -0.96 2.39
CA ASP A 47 10.95 -0.42 1.27
C ASP A 47 10.47 -0.98 -0.08
N HIS A 48 10.09 -2.26 -0.12
CA HIS A 48 9.48 -2.85 -1.32
C HIS A 48 8.13 -2.22 -1.67
N VAL A 49 7.34 -1.82 -0.66
CA VAL A 49 6.08 -1.10 -0.90
C VAL A 49 6.35 0.27 -1.55
N ILE A 50 7.35 1.00 -1.04
CA ILE A 50 7.76 2.30 -1.60
C ILE A 50 8.20 2.14 -3.06
N GLU A 51 8.99 1.11 -3.38
CA GLU A 51 9.40 0.83 -4.76
C GLU A 51 8.21 0.43 -5.66
N ASN A 52 7.28 -0.38 -5.18
CA ASN A 52 6.06 -0.72 -5.91
C ASN A 52 5.22 0.53 -6.21
N ILE A 53 5.09 1.44 -5.25
CA ILE A 53 4.38 2.72 -5.44
C ILE A 53 5.06 3.54 -6.55
N LYS A 54 6.40 3.73 -6.47
CA LYS A 54 7.17 4.45 -7.49
C LYS A 54 7.00 3.83 -8.88
N GLN A 55 7.03 2.50 -8.99
CA GLN A 55 6.82 1.81 -10.25
C GLN A 55 5.41 2.06 -10.81
N ARG A 56 4.37 1.95 -9.96
CA ARG A 56 2.97 2.21 -10.38
C ARG A 56 2.78 3.64 -10.87
N PHE A 57 3.36 4.64 -10.19
CA PHE A 57 3.30 6.03 -10.64
C PHE A 57 3.98 6.22 -11.99
N ARG A 58 5.20 5.68 -12.17
CA ARG A 58 5.87 5.71 -13.48
C ARG A 58 5.01 5.08 -14.59
N HIS A 59 4.39 3.93 -14.33
CA HIS A 59 3.51 3.28 -15.31
C HIS A 59 2.19 4.03 -15.55
N ALA A 60 1.66 4.73 -14.55
CA ALA A 60 0.49 5.58 -14.68
C ALA A 60 0.80 6.84 -15.52
N GLU A 61 1.93 7.49 -15.29
CA GLU A 61 2.42 8.62 -16.09
C GLU A 61 2.66 8.22 -17.56
N ILE A 62 3.19 7.02 -17.81
CA ILE A 62 3.39 6.49 -19.18
C ILE A 62 2.05 6.19 -19.88
N ARG A 63 0.97 5.89 -19.15
CA ARG A 63 -0.36 5.63 -19.73
C ARG A 63 -1.16 6.88 -20.09
N GLU A 64 -0.75 8.06 -19.64
CA GLU A 64 -1.31 9.33 -20.11
C GLU A 64 -0.34 10.12 -21.00
N PRO A 65 -0.44 9.93 -22.33
CA PRO A 65 -0.43 11.04 -23.25
C PRO A 65 -1.83 11.13 -23.85
N ARG A 66 -2.66 12.04 -23.31
CA ARG A 66 -3.89 12.42 -24.01
C ARG A 66 -3.45 13.18 -25.28
N PRO A 67 -3.81 12.73 -26.50
CA PRO A 67 -3.58 13.56 -27.67
C PRO A 67 -4.47 14.79 -27.55
N LEU A 68 -3.88 15.97 -27.78
CA LEU A 68 -4.64 17.19 -27.99
C LEU A 68 -5.39 17.01 -29.31
N SER A 69 -6.70 16.74 -29.23
CA SER A 69 -7.63 16.83 -30.35
C SER A 69 -8.93 17.45 -29.85
#